data_AF-A0A520GUA8-F1
#
_entry.id   AF-A0A520GUA8-F1
#
_cell.length_a   1.000
_cell.length_b   1.000
_cell.length_c   1.000
_cell.angle_alpha   90.00
_cell.angle_beta   90.00
_cell.angle_gamma   90.00
#
_symmetry.space_group_name_H-M   'P 1'
#
loop_
_entity.id
_entity.type
_entity.pdbx_description
1 polymer ?
#
loop_
_entity_poly.entity_id
_entity_poly.type
_entity_poly.pdbx_seq_one_letter_code
_entity_poly.pdbx_strand_id
1 'polypeptide(L)' 'LKTHAVLALLEGETGAPGATPLDIGDIAIGCALGYLDYRFGTLDWRSASPRLAAWFEALHARPSFRATEAAEG' A
#
# COMPACT_ATOMS: atom_id res chain seq x y z
N LEU A 1 4.44 -0.38 17.15
CA LEU A 1 4.22 -1.72 17.74
C LEU A 1 3.38 -2.63 16.84
N LYS A 2 2.10 -2.37 16.55
CA LYS A 2 1.31 -3.22 15.63
C LYS A 2 1.51 -2.91 14.14
N THR A 3 1.52 -1.64 13.73
CA THR A 3 1.68 -1.25 12.31
C THR A 3 2.96 -1.81 11.70
N HIS A 4 4.09 -1.67 12.38
CA HIS A 4 5.37 -2.23 11.93
C HIS A 4 5.35 -3.76 11.77
N ALA A 5 4.69 -4.48 12.69
CA ALA A 5 4.57 -5.94 12.60
C ALA A 5 3.73 -6.36 11.39
N VAL A 6 2.64 -5.64 11.12
CA VAL A 6 1.80 -5.88 9.93
C VAL A 6 2.56 -5.56 8.65
N LEU A 7 3.28 -4.43 8.60
CA LEU A 7 4.11 -4.05 7.44
C LEU A 7 5.18 -5.10 7.16
N ALA A 8 5.84 -5.63 8.20
CA ALA A 8 6.83 -6.69 8.06
C ALA A 8 6.21 -8.01 7.57
N LEU A 9 5.01 -8.37 8.03
CA LEU A 9 4.27 -9.52 7.53
C LEU A 9 3.94 -9.36 6.04
N LEU A 10 3.34 -8.23 5.67
CA LEU A 10 2.96 -7.93 4.30
C LEU A 10 4.18 -7.89 3.36
N GLU A 11 5.30 -7.30 3.79
CA GLU A 11 6.57 -7.31 3.05
C GLU A 11 7.04 -8.75 2.72
N GLY A 12 6.85 -9.69 3.65
CA GLY A 12 7.17 -11.10 3.47
C GLY A 12 6.24 -11.82 2.49
N GLU A 13 4.96 -11.48 2.50
CA GLU A 13 3.91 -12.08 1.66
C GLU A 13 3.76 -11.42 0.28
N THR A 14 4.34 -10.22 0.10
CA THR A 14 4.17 -9.43 -1.13
C THR A 14 4.70 -10.17 -2.36
N GLY A 15 3.80 -10.54 -3.27
CA GLY A 15 4.14 -11.11 -4.57
C GLY A 15 4.60 -10.07 -5.59
N ALA A 16 4.86 -10.53 -6.82
CA ALA A 16 5.13 -9.62 -7.93
C ALA A 16 3.86 -8.80 -8.26
N PRO A 17 3.98 -7.50 -8.57
CA PRO A 17 2.82 -6.68 -8.90
C PRO A 17 2.08 -7.21 -10.13
N GLY A 18 0.75 -7.36 -10.04
CA GLY A 18 -0.09 -7.84 -11.15
C GLY A 18 0.04 -9.33 -11.46
N ALA A 19 0.68 -10.13 -10.59
CA ALA A 19 0.75 -11.58 -10.75
C ALA A 19 -0.63 -12.27 -10.61
N THR A 20 -1.54 -11.65 -9.87
CA THR A 20 -2.93 -12.11 -9.66
C THR A 20 -3.92 -11.03 -10.08
N PRO A 21 -5.16 -11.41 -10.47
CA PRO A 21 -6.24 -10.44 -10.63
C PRO A 21 -6.47 -9.66 -9.33
N LEU A 22 -6.87 -8.38 -9.47
CA LEU A 22 -7.21 -7.52 -8.34
C LEU A 22 -8.32 -8.16 -7.49
N ASP A 23 -8.10 -8.27 -6.19
CA ASP A 23 -9.09 -8.76 -5.24
C ASP A 23 -9.38 -7.80 -4.07
N ILE A 24 -10.19 -8.25 -3.12
CA ILE A 24 -10.59 -7.46 -1.95
C ILE A 24 -9.41 -7.19 -0.99
N GLY A 25 -8.44 -8.11 -0.92
CA GLY A 25 -7.23 -7.95 -0.12
C GLY A 25 -6.35 -6.83 -0.67
N ASP A 26 -6.14 -6.81 -1.99
CA ASP A 26 -5.40 -5.74 -2.66
C ASP A 26 -6.02 -4.37 -2.40
N ILE A 27 -7.36 -4.28 -2.52
CA ILE A 27 -8.10 -3.03 -2.29
C ILE A 27 -7.95 -2.58 -0.84
N ALA A 28 -8.15 -3.49 0.13
CA ALA A 28 -8.05 -3.17 1.54
C ALA A 28 -6.64 -2.70 1.93
N ILE A 29 -5.61 -3.42 1.49
CA ILE A 29 -4.21 -3.08 1.77
C ILE A 29 -3.84 -1.76 1.08
N GLY A 30 -4.19 -1.58 -0.19
CA GLY A 30 -3.92 -0.35 -0.94
C GLY A 30 -4.52 0.88 -0.27
N CYS A 31 -5.80 0.83 0.14
CA CYS A 31 -6.44 1.92 0.88
C CYS A 31 -5.74 2.19 2.22
N ALA A 32 -5.37 1.15 2.96
CA ALA A 32 -4.68 1.32 4.24
C ALA A 32 -3.31 2.00 4.07
N LEU A 33 -2.51 1.58 3.08
CA LEU A 33 -1.20 2.16 2.79
C LEU A 33 -1.31 3.60 2.29
N GLY A 34 -2.24 3.89 1.38
CA GLY A 34 -2.51 5.27 0.93
C GLY A 34 -2.95 6.19 2.08
N TYR A 35 -3.69 5.66 3.05
CA TYR A 35 -4.04 6.42 4.26
C TYR A 35 -2.84 6.66 5.18
N LEU A 36 -1.90 5.70 5.28
CA LEU A 36 -0.64 5.91 6.00
C LEU A 36 0.18 7.03 5.36
N ASP A 37 0.21 7.13 4.05
CA ASP A 37 0.88 8.24 3.35
C ASP A 37 0.24 9.58 3.65
N TYR A 38 -1.09 9.61 3.57
CA TYR A 38 -1.84 10.84 3.75
C TYR A 38 -1.82 11.37 5.18
N ARG A 39 -1.90 10.49 6.20
CA ARG A 39 -2.03 10.91 7.61
C ARG A 39 -0.82 10.65 8.49
N PHE A 40 0.10 9.80 8.07
CA PHE A 40 1.22 9.35 8.88
C PHE A 40 2.55 9.42 8.10
N GLY A 41 2.78 10.49 7.34
CA GLY A 41 3.99 10.65 6.53
C GLY A 41 5.31 10.50 7.30
N THR A 42 5.35 10.84 8.60
CA THR A 42 6.54 10.65 9.45
C THR A 42 6.84 9.19 9.80
N LEU A 43 5.91 8.27 9.55
CA LEU A 43 6.10 6.83 9.78
C LEU A 43 7.10 6.23 8.78
N ASP A 44 7.20 6.83 7.59
CA ASP A 44 8.07 6.39 6.49
C ASP A 44 8.06 4.87 6.25
N TRP A 45 6.85 4.30 6.13
CA TRP A 45 6.67 2.86 6.05
C TRP A 45 7.35 2.23 4.82
N ARG A 46 7.50 2.99 3.72
CA ARG A 46 8.14 2.52 2.49
C ARG A 46 9.59 2.11 2.71
N SER A 47 10.34 2.88 3.50
CA SER A 47 11.74 2.56 3.81
C SER A 47 11.89 1.24 4.57
N ALA A 48 10.90 0.87 5.38
CA ALA A 48 10.88 -0.38 6.13
C ALA A 48 10.32 -1.59 5.33
N SER A 49 9.58 -1.33 4.25
CA SER A 49 8.89 -2.36 3.45
C SER A 49 8.99 -2.05 1.95
N PRO A 50 10.19 -2.19 1.35
CA PRO A 50 10.45 -1.75 -0.02
C PRO A 50 9.74 -2.59 -1.10
N ARG A 51 9.52 -3.89 -0.89
CA ARG A 51 8.76 -4.71 -1.86
C ARG A 51 7.29 -4.35 -1.83
N LEU A 52 6.73 -4.19 -0.64
CA LEU A 52 5.37 -3.73 -0.45
C LEU A 52 5.18 -2.33 -1.05
N ALA A 53 6.16 -1.44 -0.91
CA ALA A 53 6.15 -0.13 -1.55
C ALA A 53 6.10 -0.25 -3.09
N ALA A 54 6.96 -1.07 -3.70
CA ALA A 54 6.95 -1.28 -5.14
C ALA A 54 5.63 -1.89 -5.65
N TRP A 55 5.06 -2.83 -4.90
CA TRP A 55 3.72 -3.36 -5.17
C TRP A 55 2.64 -2.29 -5.07
N PHE A 56 2.70 -1.44 -4.04
CA PHE A 56 1.75 -0.36 -3.85
C PHE A 56 1.81 0.66 -4.99
N GLU A 57 3.00 1.05 -5.46
CA GLU A 57 3.13 1.98 -6.59
C GLU A 57 2.45 1.44 -7.87
N ALA A 58 2.63 0.13 -8.15
CA ALA A 58 1.98 -0.51 -9.29
C ALA A 58 0.46 -0.58 -9.14
N LEU A 59 -0.04 -0.86 -7.93
CA LEU A 59 -1.48 -0.85 -7.62
C LEU A 59 -2.06 0.57 -7.75
N HIS A 60 -1.36 1.56 -7.20
CA HIS A 60 -1.74 2.96 -7.16
C HIS A 60 -1.81 3.58 -8.56
N ALA A 61 -1.00 3.10 -9.51
CA ALA A 61 -1.05 3.53 -10.91
C ALA A 61 -2.37 3.20 -11.63
N ARG A 62 -3.21 2.32 -11.08
CA ARG A 62 -4.50 1.93 -11.69
C ARG A 62 -5.47 3.12 -11.73
N PRO A 63 -6.28 3.26 -12.81
CA PRO A 63 -7.23 4.36 -12.93
C PRO A 63 -8.20 4.49 -11.75
N SER A 64 -8.64 3.36 -11.18
CA SER A 64 -9.55 3.34 -10.04
C SER A 64 -8.92 3.94 -8.78
N PHE A 65 -7.65 3.62 -8.50
CA PHE A 65 -6.94 4.14 -7.32
C PHE A 65 -6.67 5.63 -7.47
N ARG A 66 -6.14 6.04 -8.63
CA ARG A 66 -5.87 7.46 -8.94
C ARG A 66 -7.12 8.33 -8.87
N ALA A 67 -8.26 7.82 -9.34
CA ALA A 67 -9.52 8.54 -9.32
C ALA A 67 -10.10 8.73 -7.90
N THR A 68 -9.62 7.97 -6.92
CA THR A 68 -10.09 8.00 -5.53
C THR A 68 -9.00 8.37 -4.54
N GLU A 69 -7.90 8.97 -5.01
CA GLU A 69 -6.86 9.50 -4.13
C GLU A 69 -7.46 10.48 -3.13
N ALA A 70 -6.94 10.47 -1.90
CA ALA A 70 -7.36 11.39 -0.86
C ALA A 70 -6.96 12.81 -1.27
N ALA A 71 -7.94 13.63 -1.65
CA ALA A 71 -7.74 15.05 -1.88
C ALA A 71 -7.64 15.79 -0.53
N GLU A 72 -6.79 16.82 -0.48
CA GLU A 72 -6.85 17.78 0.62
C GLU A 72 -8.23 18.48 0.61
N GLY A 73 -8.81 18.63 1.80
CA GLY A 73 -10.00 19.44 2.04
C GLY A 73 -9.61 20.69 2.80
#